data_AF-A0A2W2B0Q9-F1
#
_entry.id   AF-A0A2W2B0Q9-F1
#
_cell.length_a   1.000
_cell.length_b   1.000
_cell.length_c   1.000
_cell.angle_alpha   90.00
_cell.angle_beta   90.00
_cell.angle_gamma   90.00
#
_symmetry.space_group_name_H-M   'P 1'
#
loop_
_entity.id
_entity.type
_entity.pdbx_description
1 polymer ?
#
loop_
_entity_poly.entity_id
_entity_poly.type
_entity_poly.pdbx_seq_one_letter_code
_entity_poly.pdbx_strand_id
1 'polypeptide(L)'
;MDFLVYGGFMLLVVLAFYLVYRYFGYLESRKNLLHTEYLEALESGDKSKALNAGRRYYAHVRGGNLSIYDEQAIANDLSIMKPHD
;
A
#
# COMPACT_ATOMS: atom_id res chain seq x y z
N MET A 1 6.37 -34.20 30.02
CA MET A 1 5.17 -33.57 29.44
C MET A 1 5.40 -32.09 29.20
N ASP A 2 5.95 -31.37 30.18
CA ASP A 2 6.11 -29.91 30.12
C ASP A 2 7.05 -29.40 29.01
N PHE A 3 8.19 -30.08 28.78
CA PHE A 3 9.15 -29.68 27.74
C PHE A 3 8.55 -29.71 26.32
N LEU A 4 7.69 -30.69 26.01
CA LEU A 4 7.01 -30.80 24.72
C LEU A 4 5.98 -29.67 24.53
N VAL A 5 5.28 -29.29 25.60
CA VAL A 5 4.28 -28.22 25.58
C VAL A 5 4.97 -26.86 25.40
N TYR A 6 6.01 -26.56 26.17
CA TYR A 6 6.76 -25.30 26.05
C TYR A 6 7.54 -25.21 24.74
N GLY A 7 8.13 -26.32 24.26
CA GLY A 7 8.82 -26.37 22.97
C GLY A 7 7.87 -26.11 21.79
N GLY A 8 6.67 -26.72 21.82
CA GLY A 8 5.63 -26.49 20.81
C GLY A 8 5.14 -25.03 20.82
N PHE A 9 4.91 -24.45 22.01
CA PHE A 9 4.51 -23.06 22.14
C PHE A 9 5.58 -22.08 21.59
N MET A 10 6.85 -22.31 21.91
CA MET A 10 7.94 -21.47 21.39
C MET A 10 8.06 -21.52 19.87
N LEU A 11 7.85 -22.69 19.25
CA LEU A 11 7.80 -22.81 17.79
C LEU A 11 6.66 -21.99 17.19
N LEU A 12 5.47 -22.01 17.81
CA LEU A 12 4.33 -21.20 17.35
C LEU A 12 4.62 -19.69 17.45
N VAL A 13 5.30 -19.26 18.51
CA VAL A 13 5.70 -17.85 18.69
C VAL A 13 6.67 -17.42 17.60
N VAL A 14 7.73 -18.21 17.34
CA VAL A 14 8.70 -17.90 16.28
C VAL A 14 8.02 -17.88 14.91
N LEU A 15 7.11 -18.83 14.64
CA LEU A 15 6.34 -18.85 13.40
C LEU A 15 5.46 -17.61 13.26
N ALA A 16 4.77 -17.19 14.32
CA ALA A 16 3.95 -15.99 14.33
C ALA A 16 4.80 -14.74 14.02
N PHE A 17 5.96 -14.58 14.66
CA PHE A 17 6.88 -13.47 14.37
C PHE A 17 7.38 -13.50 12.92
N TYR A 18 7.75 -14.67 12.41
CA TYR A 18 8.16 -14.83 11.02
C TYR A 18 7.06 -14.41 10.03
N LEU A 19 5.81 -14.83 10.27
CA LEU A 19 4.68 -14.47 9.42
C LEU A 19 4.38 -12.97 9.47
N VAL A 20 4.44 -12.36 10.66
CA VAL A 20 4.25 -10.91 10.85
C VAL A 20 5.34 -10.14 10.10
N TYR A 21 6.61 -10.53 10.26
CA TYR A 21 7.73 -9.91 9.55
C TYR A 21 7.56 -9.96 8.02
N ARG A 22 7.18 -11.14 7.50
CA ARG A 22 6.91 -11.31 6.06
C ARG A 22 5.74 -10.44 5.59
N TYR A 23 4.67 -10.37 6.37
CA TYR A 23 3.49 -9.58 6.04
C TYR A 23 3.81 -8.08 5.96
N PHE A 24 4.57 -7.54 6.92
CA PHE A 24 5.00 -6.15 6.88
C PHE A 24 5.91 -5.84 5.68
N GLY A 25 6.83 -6.75 5.34
CA GLY A 25 7.65 -6.61 4.13
C GLY A 25 6.80 -6.54 2.85
N TYR A 26 5.79 -7.39 2.73
CA TYR A 26 4.87 -7.38 1.58
C TYR A 26 4.09 -6.07 1.46
N LEU A 27 3.57 -5.54 2.58
CA LEU A 27 2.82 -4.29 2.58
C LEU A 27 3.65 -3.10 2.11
N GLU A 28 4.92 -3.04 2.52
CA GLU A 28 5.83 -1.97 2.14
C GLU A 28 6.18 -2.04 0.64
N SER A 29 6.49 -3.22 0.12
CA SER A 29 6.73 -3.40 -1.33
C SER A 29 5.49 -3.04 -2.16
N ARG A 30 4.30 -3.43 -1.70
CA ARG A 30 3.04 -3.10 -2.38
C ARG A 30 2.76 -1.60 -2.37
N LYS A 31 3.03 -0.93 -1.24
CA LYS A 31 2.91 0.53 -1.12
C LYS A 31 3.81 1.24 -2.12
N ASN A 32 5.07 0.84 -2.20
CA ASN A 32 6.05 1.45 -3.10
C ASN A 32 5.67 1.24 -4.57
N LEU A 33 5.23 0.03 -4.94
CA LEU A 33 4.75 -0.24 -6.29
C LEU A 33 3.57 0.66 -6.68
N LEU A 34 2.54 0.74 -5.82
CA LEU A 34 1.36 1.57 -6.09
C LEU A 34 1.70 3.07 -6.14
N HIS A 35 2.67 3.50 -5.33
CA HIS A 35 3.17 4.87 -5.38
C HIS A 35 3.87 5.16 -6.71
N THR A 36 4.74 4.27 -7.18
CA THR A 36 5.39 4.40 -8.49
C THR A 36 4.37 4.42 -9.62
N GLU A 37 3.40 3.52 -9.64
CA GLU A 37 2.31 3.52 -10.64
C GLU A 37 1.53 4.84 -10.64
N TYR A 38 1.30 5.42 -9.47
CA TYR A 38 0.61 6.70 -9.36
C TYR A 38 1.44 7.85 -9.94
N LEU A 39 2.73 7.91 -9.62
CA LEU A 39 3.64 8.91 -10.18
C LEU A 39 3.77 8.81 -11.70
N GLU A 40 3.96 7.59 -12.23
CA GLU A 40 3.99 7.36 -13.67
C GLU A 40 2.68 7.78 -14.35
N ALA A 41 1.54 7.57 -13.68
CA ALA A 41 0.25 8.01 -14.20
C ALA A 41 0.10 9.54 -14.19
N LEU A 42 0.59 10.21 -13.14
CA LEU A 42 0.63 11.69 -13.08
C LEU A 42 1.52 12.28 -14.18
N GLU A 43 2.64 11.62 -14.50
CA GLU A 43 3.55 12.05 -15.57
C GLU A 43 2.97 11.79 -16.96
N SER A 44 2.11 10.78 -17.13
CA SER A 44 1.55 10.41 -18.43
C SER A 44 0.55 11.41 -19.02
N GLY A 45 0.06 12.39 -18.24
CA GLY A 45 -0.99 13.32 -18.66
C GLY A 45 -2.40 12.73 -18.71
N ASP A 46 -2.57 11.41 -18.57
CA ASP A 46 -3.87 10.74 -18.51
C ASP A 46 -4.49 10.86 -17.11
N LYS A 47 -5.38 11.86 -16.95
CA LYS A 47 -6.07 12.14 -15.68
C LYS A 47 -6.92 10.96 -15.18
N SER A 48 -7.49 10.14 -16.08
CA SER A 48 -8.31 8.99 -15.69
C SER A 48 -7.43 7.88 -15.11
N LYS A 49 -6.29 7.63 -15.75
CA LYS A 49 -5.28 6.68 -15.26
C LYS A 49 -4.73 7.13 -13.91
N ALA A 50 -4.39 8.42 -13.77
CA ALA A 50 -3.87 8.99 -12.53
C ALA A 50 -4.90 8.93 -11.39
N LEU A 51 -6.17 9.24 -11.66
CA LEU A 51 -7.25 9.14 -10.65
C LEU A 51 -7.36 7.70 -10.11
N ASN A 52 -7.39 6.71 -11.01
CA ASN A 52 -7.51 5.32 -10.61
C ASN A 52 -6.27 4.82 -9.85
N ALA A 53 -5.07 5.19 -10.29
CA ALA A 53 -3.83 4.82 -9.61
C ALA A 53 -3.73 5.46 -8.21
N GLY A 54 -4.05 6.75 -8.10
CA GLY A 54 -4.09 7.47 -6.82
C GLY A 54 -5.06 6.85 -5.83
N ARG A 55 -6.28 6.51 -6.28
CA ARG A 55 -7.27 5.83 -5.43
C ARG A 55 -6.76 4.49 -4.90
N ARG A 56 -6.10 3.68 -5.74
CA ARG A 56 -5.49 2.41 -5.30
C ARG A 56 -4.38 2.63 -4.27
N TYR A 57 -3.51 3.60 -4.52
CA TYR A 57 -2.41 3.93 -3.61
C TYR A 57 -2.92 4.36 -2.23
N TYR A 58 -3.81 5.37 -2.18
CA TYR A 58 -4.34 5.87 -0.92
C TYR A 58 -5.23 4.85 -0.20
N ALA A 59 -6.01 4.05 -0.94
CA ALA A 59 -6.75 2.93 -0.35
C ALA A 59 -5.81 1.93 0.34
N HIS A 60 -4.69 1.56 -0.29
CA HIS A 60 -3.70 0.66 0.31
C HIS A 60 -3.05 1.27 1.55
N VAL A 61 -2.65 2.55 1.50
CA VAL A 61 -2.06 3.26 2.64
C VAL A 61 -3.02 3.33 3.84
N ARG A 62 -4.32 3.48 3.58
CA ARG A 62 -5.37 3.50 4.62
C ARG A 62 -5.79 2.11 5.11
N GLY A 63 -5.37 1.04 4.43
CA GLY A 63 -5.87 -0.31 4.69
C GLY A 63 -7.33 -0.51 4.26
N GLY A 64 -7.81 0.24 3.26
CA GLY A 64 -9.15 0.09 2.71
C GLY A 64 -9.72 1.41 2.18
N ASN A 65 -10.52 2.08 3.00
CA ASN A 65 -11.37 3.19 2.55
C ASN A 65 -10.60 4.50 2.35
N LEU A 66 -10.88 5.17 1.24
CA LEU A 66 -10.43 6.53 0.97
C LEU A 66 -11.14 7.51 1.89
N SER A 67 -10.37 8.44 2.47
CA SER A 67 -10.94 9.60 3.14
C SER A 67 -11.19 10.73 2.15
N ILE A 68 -12.03 11.69 2.56
CA ILE A 68 -12.29 12.91 1.78
C ILE A 68 -10.99 13.68 1.52
N TYR A 69 -10.05 13.68 2.48
CA TYR A 69 -8.75 14.33 2.31
C TYR A 69 -7.88 13.64 1.26
N ASP A 70 -7.98 12.32 1.13
CA ASP A 70 -7.23 11.57 0.13
C ASP A 70 -7.78 11.87 -1.27
N GLU A 71 -9.11 11.91 -1.43
CA GLU A 71 -9.76 12.34 -2.70
C GLU A 71 -9.42 13.80 -3.05
N GLN A 72 -9.35 14.70 -2.07
CA GLN A 72 -8.92 16.08 -2.27
C GLN A 72 -7.46 16.17 -2.71
N ALA A 73 -6.56 15.38 -2.11
CA ALA A 73 -5.16 15.34 -2.50
C ALA A 73 -5.00 14.86 -3.94
N ILE A 74 -5.68 13.75 -4.31
CA ILE A 74 -5.70 13.25 -5.69
C ILE A 74 -6.23 14.33 -6.64
N ALA A 75 -7.34 14.99 -6.30
CA ALA A 75 -7.89 16.06 -7.14
C ALA A 75 -6.92 17.23 -7.34
N ASN A 76 -6.16 17.60 -6.29
CA ASN A 76 -5.13 18.63 -6.39
C ASN A 76 -4.00 18.19 -7.33
N ASP A 77 -3.51 16.95 -7.21
CA ASP A 77 -2.47 16.41 -8.09
C ASP A 77 -2.93 16.39 -9.55
N LEU A 78 -4.17 15.96 -9.80
CA LEU A 78 -4.77 15.96 -11.14
C LEU A 78 -4.94 17.37 -11.73
N SER A 79 -5.10 18.39 -10.88
CA SER A 79 -5.27 19.78 -11.32
C SER A 79 -3.96 20.40 -11.85
N ILE A 80 -2.82 19.96 -11.33
CA ILE A 80 -1.49 20.45 -11.70
C ILE A 80 -0.81 19.60 -12.78
N MET A 81 -1.41 18.46 -13.17
CA MET A 81 -0.95 17.65 -14.30
C MET A 81 -0.88 18.51 -15.57
N LYS A 82 0.27 18.50 -16.23
CA LYS A 82 0.43 19.10 -17.55
C LYS A 82 -0.18 18.15 -18.60
N PRO A 83 -0.87 18.67 -19.61
CA PRO A 83 -1.20 17.87 -20.79
C PRO A 83 0.10 17.36 -21.40
N HIS A 84 0.12 16.09 -21.78
CA HIS A 84 1.18 15.58 -22.63
C HIS A 84 0.74 15.86 -24.08
N ASP A 85 1.39 16.84 -24.71
CA ASP A 85 1.17 17.21 -26.12
C ASP A 85 1.67 16.11 -27.08
#